data_AF-A0A699UYH4-F1
#
_entry.id   AF-A0A699UYH4-F1
#
_cell.length_a   1.000
_cell.length_b   1.000
_cell.length_c   1.000
_cell.angle_alpha   90.00
_cell.angle_beta   90.00
_cell.angle_gamma   90.00
#
_symmetry.space_group_name_H-M   'P 1'
#
loop_
_entity.id
_entity.type
_entity.pdbx_description
1 polymer ?
#
loop_
_entity_poly.entity_id
_entity_poly.type
_entity_poly.pdbx_seq_one_letter_code
_entity_poly.pdbx_strand_id
1 'polypeptide(L)'
;MIKVLPPKTAEEVMARERERKATTLLMALPEDHLAKLHKMANAKEIWKAIKSRFGGNDESKEMHKYLLKQQFDGFSVSTSKGA
;
A
#
# COMPACT_ATOMS: atom_id res chain seq x y z
N MET A 1 21.61 20.45 22.67
CA MET A 1 22.31 19.47 21.80
C MET A 1 21.32 18.97 20.75
N ILE A 2 21.50 19.37 19.49
CA ILE A 2 20.71 18.85 18.37
C ILE A 2 21.34 17.52 17.98
N LYS A 3 20.64 16.41 18.20
CA LYS A 3 21.06 15.10 17.69
C LYS A 3 20.69 15.05 16.21
N VAL A 4 21.68 15.29 15.35
CA VAL A 4 21.51 15.12 13.90
C VAL A 4 21.47 13.62 13.62
N LEU A 5 20.34 13.14 13.12
CA LEU A 5 20.20 11.75 12.66
C LEU A 5 21.14 11.53 11.46
N PRO A 6 21.80 10.37 11.36
CA PRO A 6 22.67 10.05 10.24
C PRO A 6 21.91 10.20 8.91
N PRO A 7 22.58 10.66 7.83
CA PRO A 7 22.01 10.60 6.50
C PRO A 7 21.60 9.16 6.19
N LYS A 8 20.30 8.91 6.00
CA LYS A 8 19.84 7.59 5.54
C LYS A 8 20.39 7.33 4.15
N THR A 9 20.95 6.15 3.94
CA THR A 9 21.43 5.72 2.63
C THR A 9 20.24 5.59 1.67
N ALA A 10 20.49 5.78 0.37
CA ALA A 10 19.45 5.67 -0.66
C ALA A 10 18.74 4.30 -0.63
N GLU A 11 19.47 3.25 -0.27
CA GLU A 11 18.94 1.89 -0.10
C GLU A 11 17.93 1.79 1.05
N GLU A 12 18.20 2.43 2.19
CA GLU A 12 17.31 2.43 3.35
C GLU A 12 16.00 3.20 3.05
N VAL A 13 16.10 4.30 2.29
CA VAL A 13 14.94 5.05 1.81
C VAL A 13 14.10 4.21 0.86
N MET A 14 14.73 3.54 -0.12
CA MET A 14 14.03 2.66 -1.04
C MET A 14 13.41 1.44 -0.36
N ALA A 15 14.09 0.85 0.62
CA ALA A 15 13.57 -0.27 1.41
C ALA A 15 12.32 0.15 2.19
N ARG A 16 12.37 1.30 2.87
CA ARG A 16 11.23 1.88 3.58
C ARG A 16 10.06 2.20 2.64
N GLU A 17 10.35 2.66 1.43
CA GLU A 17 9.33 2.94 0.43
C GLU A 17 8.68 1.65 -0.11
N ARG A 18 9.47 0.60 -0.36
CA ARG A 18 8.98 -0.72 -0.75
C ARG A 18 8.13 -1.35 0.35
N GLU A 19 8.57 -1.23 1.60
CA GLU A 19 7.82 -1.68 2.78
C GLU A 19 6.48 -0.95 2.88
N ARG A 20 6.45 0.40 2.78
CA ARG A 20 5.22 1.21 2.77
C ARG A 20 4.27 0.82 1.64
N LYS A 21 4.78 0.54 0.44
CA LYS A 21 3.99 0.08 -0.70
C LYS A 21 3.41 -1.32 -0.43
N ALA A 22 4.18 -2.22 0.18
CA ALA A 22 3.70 -3.54 0.58
C ALA A 22 2.61 -3.46 1.66
N THR A 23 2.76 -2.58 2.67
CA THR A 23 1.73 -2.39 3.71
C THR A 23 0.44 -1.82 3.13
N THR A 24 0.54 -0.86 2.21
CA THR A 24 -0.62 -0.29 1.52
C THR A 24 -1.36 -1.35 0.69
N LEU A 25 -0.63 -2.20 -0.04
CA LEU A 25 -1.21 -3.30 -0.81
C LEU A 25 -1.88 -4.35 0.09
N LEU A 26 -1.28 -4.63 1.26
CA LEU A 26 -1.88 -5.51 2.27
C LEU A 26 -3.14 -4.92 2.89
N MET A 27 -3.14 -3.63 3.24
CA MET A 27 -4.33 -2.93 3.76
C MET A 27 -5.44 -2.78 2.71
N ALA A 28 -5.10 -2.79 1.43
CA ALA A 28 -6.07 -2.82 0.33
C ALA A 28 -6.76 -4.20 0.17
N LEU A 29 -6.29 -5.24 0.86
CA LEU A 29 -6.96 -6.53 0.97
C LEU A 29 -7.94 -6.51 2.16
N PRO A 30 -9.24 -6.74 1.94
CA PRO A 30 -10.19 -6.92 3.03
C PRO A 30 -9.78 -8.13 3.86
N GLU A 31 -10.02 -8.07 5.17
CA GLU A 31 -9.56 -9.09 6.13
C GLU A 31 -10.03 -10.51 5.79
N ASP A 32 -11.25 -10.66 5.25
CA ASP A 32 -11.79 -11.94 4.78
C ASP A 32 -10.97 -12.57 3.64
N HIS A 33 -10.36 -11.74 2.80
CA HIS A 33 -9.48 -12.18 1.72
C HIS A 33 -8.08 -12.52 2.24
N LEU A 34 -7.60 -11.81 3.26
CA LEU A 34 -6.33 -12.08 3.94
C LEU A 34 -6.35 -13.45 4.63
N ALA A 35 -7.44 -13.79 5.32
CA ALA A 35 -7.63 -15.10 5.92
C ALA A 35 -7.67 -16.24 4.89
N LYS A 36 -8.20 -16.00 3.69
CA LYS A 36 -8.15 -16.96 2.57
C LYS A 36 -6.74 -17.11 2.00
N LEU A 37 -5.97 -16.03 1.88
CA LEU A 37 -4.58 -16.08 1.41
C LEU A 37 -3.67 -16.80 2.42
N HIS A 38 -3.85 -16.58 3.72
CA HIS A 38 -3.07 -17.28 4.77
C HIS A 38 -3.35 -18.78 4.84
N LYS A 39 -4.50 -19.24 4.33
CA LYS A 39 -4.84 -20.67 4.24
C LYS A 39 -4.26 -21.36 3.00
N MET A 40 -3.71 -20.61 2.04
CA MET A 40 -3.10 -21.18 0.84
C MET A 40 -1.69 -21.67 1.16
N ALA A 41 -1.44 -22.97 0.97
CA ALA A 41 -0.15 -23.57 1.24
C ALA A 41 0.92 -23.21 0.19
N ASN A 42 0.51 -22.75 -0.99
CA ASN A 42 1.39 -22.53 -2.13
C ASN A 42 1.56 -21.04 -2.46
N ALA A 43 2.79 -20.54 -2.39
CA ALA A 43 3.14 -19.16 -2.75
C ALA A 43 2.71 -18.79 -4.19
N LYS A 44 2.71 -19.76 -5.12
CA LYS A 44 2.26 -19.53 -6.51
C LYS A 44 0.75 -19.25 -6.60
N GLU A 45 -0.05 -19.88 -5.74
CA GLU A 45 -1.50 -19.67 -5.68
C GLU A 45 -1.83 -18.35 -5.02
N ILE A 46 -1.12 -17.99 -3.94
CA ILE A 46 -1.20 -16.68 -3.30
C ILE A 46 -0.91 -15.58 -4.33
N TRP A 47 0.17 -15.72 -5.12
CA TRP A 47 0.51 -14.76 -6.17
C TRP A 47 -0.55 -14.68 -7.27
N LYS A 48 -1.15 -15.80 -7.68
CA LYS A 48 -2.23 -15.84 -8.67
C LYS A 48 -3.50 -15.16 -8.15
N ALA A 49 -3.86 -15.36 -6.89
CA ALA A 49 -5.01 -14.73 -6.26
C ALA A 49 -4.84 -13.21 -6.13
N ILE A 50 -3.65 -12.75 -5.70
CA ILE A 50 -3.31 -11.32 -5.66
C ILE A 50 -3.39 -10.71 -7.07
N LYS A 51 -2.79 -11.37 -8.08
CA LYS A 51 -2.89 -10.91 -9.47
C LYS A 51 -4.30 -10.95 -10.03
N SER A 52 -5.14 -11.92 -9.67
CA SER A 52 -6.53 -11.92 -10.12
C SER A 52 -7.30 -10.73 -9.58
N ARG A 53 -6.93 -10.27 -8.38
CA ARG A 53 -7.59 -9.17 -7.67
C ARG A 53 -7.08 -7.78 -8.08
N PHE A 54 -5.82 -7.67 -8.48
CA PHE A 54 -5.18 -6.40 -8.81
C PHE A 54 -4.63 -6.31 -10.24
N GLY A 55 -4.67 -7.40 -11.00
CA GLY A 55 -4.04 -7.55 -12.31
C GLY A 55 -4.85 -6.99 -13.49
N GLY A 56 -5.80 -6.09 -13.24
CA GLY A 56 -6.38 -5.25 -14.29
C GLY A 56 -7.68 -5.71 -14.93
N ASN A 57 -8.50 -6.54 -14.27
CA ASN A 57 -9.91 -6.68 -14.65
C ASN A 57 -10.70 -5.39 -14.28
N ASP A 58 -11.89 -5.19 -14.83
CA ASP A 58 -12.64 -3.92 -14.63
C ASP A 58 -13.05 -3.68 -13.17
N GLU A 59 -13.33 -4.76 -12.43
CA GLU A 59 -13.62 -4.72 -11.00
C GLU A 59 -12.40 -4.23 -10.17
N SER A 60 -11.21 -4.68 -10.53
CA SER A 60 -9.94 -4.28 -9.89
C SER A 60 -9.59 -2.84 -10.20
N LYS A 61 -9.97 -2.31 -11.37
CA LYS A 61 -9.79 -0.90 -11.73
C LYS A 61 -10.71 -0.01 -10.88
N GLU A 62 -11.98 -0.38 -10.74
CA GLU A 62 -12.92 0.38 -9.89
C GLU A 62 -12.54 0.31 -8.41
N MET A 63 -12.07 -0.85 -7.92
CA MET A 63 -11.56 -0.98 -6.56
C MET A 63 -10.28 -0.16 -6.33
N HIS A 64 -9.35 -0.13 -7.29
CA HIS A 64 -8.15 0.70 -7.23
C HIS A 64 -8.52 2.20 -7.20
N LYS A 65 -9.49 2.61 -8.01
CA LYS A 65 -10.04 3.97 -8.05
C LYS A 65 -10.76 4.35 -6.75
N TYR A 66 -11.53 3.43 -6.14
CA TYR A 66 -12.14 3.63 -4.83
C TYR A 66 -11.08 3.82 -3.74
N LEU A 67 -10.04 2.97 -3.72
CA LEU A 67 -8.96 3.07 -2.75
C LEU A 67 -8.17 4.38 -2.89
N LEU A 68 -7.89 4.80 -4.13
CA LEU A 68 -7.26 6.10 -4.41
C LEU A 68 -8.11 7.27 -3.91
N LYS A 69 -9.43 7.24 -4.12
CA LYS A 69 -10.34 8.27 -3.57
C LYS A 69 -10.30 8.28 -2.04
N GLN A 70 -10.38 7.13 -1.38
CA GLN A 70 -10.30 7.05 0.08
C GLN A 70 -8.98 7.61 0.63
N GLN A 71 -7.85 7.36 -0.04
CA GLN A 71 -6.55 7.92 0.38
C GLN A 71 -6.44 9.44 0.15
N PHE A 72 -7.04 9.97 -0.91
CA PHE A 72 -6.99 11.41 -1.21
C PHE A 72 -8.04 12.23 -0.46
N ASP A 73 -9.25 11.69 -0.24
CA ASP A 73 -10.29 12.33 0.58
C ASP A 73 -9.84 12.47 2.04
N GLY A 74 -8.98 11.56 2.54
CA GLY A 74 -8.33 11.66 3.84
C GLY A 74 -7.18 12.70 3.92
N PHE A 75 -6.74 13.24 2.78
CA PHE A 75 -5.70 14.27 2.70
C PHE A 75 -6.35 15.66 2.59
N SER A 76 -6.84 16.21 3.69
CA SER A 76 -7.14 17.65 3.72
C SER A 76 -5.82 18.42 3.72
N VAL A 77 -5.43 18.98 2.57
CA VAL A 77 -4.34 19.97 2.53
C VAL A 77 -4.87 21.24 3.16
N SER A 78 -4.60 21.44 4.45
CA SER A 78 -4.78 22.74 5.08
C SER A 78 -3.79 23.71 4.43
N THR A 79 -4.29 24.61 3.60
CA THR A 79 -3.51 25.72 3.04
C THR A 79 -3.16 26.67 4.18
N SER A 80 -2.04 26.43 4.86
CA SER A 80 -1.52 27.42 5.80
C SER A 80 -1.07 28.63 4.96
N LYS A 81 -1.87 29.71 5.00
CA LYS A 81 -1.49 30.99 4.45
C LYS A 81 -0.25 31.45 5.23
N GLY A 82 0.90 31.47 4.55
CA GLY A 82 2.16 31.92 5.14
C GLY A 82 1.98 33.30 5.76
N ALA A 83 2.38 33.42 7.02
CA ALA A 83 2.58 34.70 7.70
C ALA A 83 4.02 35.15 7.47
#